data_AF-A0A059AWG6-F1
#
_entry.id   AF-A0A059AWG6-F1
#
_cell.length_a   1.000
_cell.length_b   1.000
_cell.length_c   1.000
_cell.angle_alpha   90.00
_cell.angle_beta   90.00
_cell.angle_gamma   90.00
#
_symmetry.space_group_name_H-M   'P 1'
#
loop_
_entity.id
_entity.type
_entity.pdbx_description
1 polymer ?
#
loop_
_entity_poly.entity_id
_entity_poly.type
_entity_poly.pdbx_seq_one_letter_code
_entity_poly.pdbx_strand_id
1 'polypeptide(L)'
;APFLLLLLRSFFSVASSPRLRRSSSRARPGIRSLHFTPSTPPSSSSPFTEKHSPERYRRDRWLYSGSPCQPPLPSSSGSAAAAAADDLDSLRRDDIALQLPELKNLLRVLKDKRERACGGEQCGPGNVYLVGTGPGDPELLTLKAVRVIKGADLLLYDRLVSNDVLELVGPDARLLYVGKTAGYHSRTQEEIHELLLNFAEAGATVVRLKGGDPLVFGRGGEEMDFLQQQGIQVQVIPGITAASGIAAELGVPLTHRGVANSVRFLTGHSRKGGTDPLFVAENAADPDSTLVVYMGLSTLPSLAQKLMHHGLPPSTPAAAVERGTTPQQRVVFAELKDLADKISAENLVSPTLIIIGKVVALSPFYSHSFEDASKLVEAK
;
A
#
# COMPACT_ATOMS: atom_id res chain seq x y z
N ALA A 1 -65.58 -6.17 18.67
CA ALA A 1 -64.84 -6.67 19.84
C ALA A 1 -63.39 -6.24 19.71
N PRO A 2 -63.00 -5.16 20.40
CA PRO A 2 -61.68 -4.53 20.34
C PRO A 2 -60.83 -4.87 21.58
N PHE A 3 -59.50 -4.81 21.47
CA PHE A 3 -58.55 -4.64 22.58
C PHE A 3 -57.24 -4.14 21.92
N LEU A 4 -56.57 -3.06 22.31
CA LEU A 4 -56.76 -2.14 23.43
C LEU A 4 -55.89 -0.90 23.15
N LEU A 5 -56.54 0.24 23.01
CA LEU A 5 -55.96 1.57 23.03
C LEU A 5 -56.21 2.09 24.46
N LEU A 6 -55.23 2.09 25.37
CA LEU A 6 -55.33 2.79 26.66
C LEU A 6 -54.02 2.73 27.45
N LEU A 7 -53.28 3.84 27.42
CA LEU A 7 -52.53 4.45 28.54
C LEU A 7 -51.98 5.79 28.01
N LEU A 8 -52.82 6.83 27.97
CA LEU A 8 -52.90 7.88 29.01
C LEU A 8 -51.50 8.43 29.36
N ARG A 9 -51.12 9.59 28.82
CA ARG A 9 -51.43 10.93 29.37
C ARG A 9 -51.06 11.06 30.85
N SER A 10 -49.80 11.42 31.06
CA SER A 10 -49.25 12.08 32.25
C SER A 10 -47.76 12.24 31.91
N PHE A 11 -47.19 13.40 31.59
CA PHE A 11 -47.25 14.70 32.25
C PHE A 11 -46.90 15.81 31.25
N PHE A 12 -47.73 16.85 31.18
CA PHE A 12 -47.30 18.21 30.87
C PHE A 12 -47.19 18.94 32.21
N SER A 13 -46.03 19.50 32.56
CA SER A 13 -45.97 20.82 33.20
C SER A 13 -44.55 21.37 33.38
N VAL A 14 -44.38 22.60 32.88
CA VAL A 14 -43.47 23.69 33.29
C VAL A 14 -41.95 23.52 33.07
N ALA A 15 -41.39 24.27 32.11
CA ALA A 15 -40.66 25.52 32.41
C ALA A 15 -39.96 26.13 31.17
N SER A 16 -40.27 27.40 30.89
CA SER A 16 -39.37 28.47 30.40
C SER A 16 -38.59 28.34 29.07
N SER A 17 -39.01 29.14 28.08
CA SER A 17 -38.08 29.92 27.23
C SER A 17 -37.43 31.05 28.09
N PRO A 18 -36.30 31.71 27.74
CA PRO A 18 -35.75 31.90 26.39
C PRO A 18 -34.19 31.82 26.29
N ARG A 19 -33.65 31.76 25.06
CA ARG A 19 -32.60 32.67 24.54
C ARG A 19 -31.85 32.03 23.38
N LEU A 20 -31.90 32.73 22.25
CA LEU A 20 -30.93 32.61 21.17
C LEU A 20 -29.51 32.70 21.71
N ARG A 21 -28.69 31.69 21.41
CA ARG A 21 -27.25 31.86 21.28
C ARG A 21 -26.81 31.22 19.96
N ARG A 22 -26.50 32.10 19.01
CA ARG A 22 -25.57 31.83 17.92
C ARG A 22 -24.28 31.25 18.52
N SER A 23 -23.96 30.01 18.21
CA SER A 23 -22.59 29.50 18.34
C SER A 23 -22.06 29.20 16.96
N SER A 24 -21.16 30.09 16.54
CA SER A 24 -20.22 30.02 15.43
C SER A 24 -19.96 28.63 14.85
N SER A 25 -20.20 28.53 13.54
CA SER A 25 -19.67 27.51 12.64
C SER A 25 -18.17 27.30 12.87
N ARG A 26 -17.80 26.14 13.40
CA ARG A 26 -16.41 25.68 13.37
C ARG A 26 -16.10 25.28 11.93
N ALA A 27 -15.40 26.16 11.23
CA ALA A 27 -14.92 25.93 9.88
C ALA A 27 -14.07 24.66 9.84
N ARG A 28 -14.41 23.74 8.91
CA ARG A 28 -13.53 22.64 8.51
C ARG A 28 -12.30 23.25 7.81
N PRO A 29 -11.09 22.69 7.97
CA PRO A 29 -9.93 23.21 7.25
C PRO A 29 -10.14 22.96 5.75
N GLY A 30 -10.22 24.05 4.99
CA GLY A 30 -10.36 24.02 3.54
C GLY A 30 -9.08 23.53 2.88
N ILE A 31 -9.20 22.51 2.06
CA ILE A 31 -8.17 22.11 1.08
C ILE A 31 -8.03 23.28 0.11
N ARG A 32 -6.89 23.96 0.15
CA ARG A 32 -6.60 25.10 -0.72
C ARG A 32 -6.31 24.60 -2.13
N SER A 33 -7.13 25.00 -3.11
CA SER A 33 -6.65 25.09 -4.50
C SER A 33 -5.67 26.27 -4.58
N LEU A 34 -4.44 26.01 -5.00
CA LEU A 34 -3.43 27.06 -5.17
C LEU A 34 -3.20 27.28 -6.66
N HIS A 35 -3.56 28.47 -7.13
CA HIS A 35 -2.94 29.08 -8.31
C HIS A 35 -1.46 29.31 -8.01
N PHE A 36 -0.58 28.80 -8.87
CA PHE A 36 0.87 28.98 -8.76
C PHE A 36 1.35 29.96 -9.84
N THR A 37 1.99 31.05 -9.42
CA THR A 37 2.83 31.88 -10.28
C THR A 37 4.30 31.48 -10.07
N PRO A 38 5.09 31.23 -11.13
CA PRO A 38 6.39 30.60 -10.99
C PRO A 38 7.50 31.62 -10.78
N SER A 39 8.41 31.32 -9.86
CA SER A 39 9.79 31.79 -9.94
C SER A 39 10.74 30.63 -9.65
N THR A 40 11.58 30.31 -10.64
CA THR A 40 12.67 29.31 -10.74
C THR A 40 12.32 27.81 -11.01
N PRO A 41 12.88 27.16 -12.07
CA PRO A 41 12.67 25.74 -12.41
C PRO A 41 13.93 24.88 -12.11
N PRO A 42 13.99 23.57 -12.47
CA PRO A 42 13.47 22.46 -11.66
C PRO A 42 14.58 21.46 -11.25
N SER A 43 14.50 20.88 -10.05
CA SER A 43 15.13 19.59 -9.76
C SER A 43 14.04 18.55 -9.50
N SER A 44 13.79 17.71 -10.50
CA SER A 44 12.86 16.59 -10.39
C SER A 44 13.38 15.61 -9.34
N SER A 45 12.71 15.51 -8.19
CA SER A 45 12.96 14.46 -7.22
C SER A 45 11.63 13.90 -6.72
N SER A 46 11.48 12.58 -6.78
CA SER A 46 10.32 11.89 -6.22
C SER A 46 10.41 11.93 -4.69
N PRO A 47 9.33 12.23 -3.96
CA PRO A 47 9.35 12.27 -2.49
C PRO A 47 9.44 10.88 -1.83
N PHE A 48 9.37 9.77 -2.58
CA PHE A 48 9.80 8.44 -2.08
C PHE A 48 11.30 8.18 -2.25
N THR A 49 11.96 9.05 -3.01
CA THR A 49 13.41 9.17 -3.10
C THR A 49 13.81 10.52 -2.52
N GLU A 50 13.46 10.78 -1.25
CA GLU A 50 14.26 11.72 -0.48
C GLU A 50 15.65 11.11 -0.37
N LYS A 51 16.51 11.45 -1.32
CA LYS A 51 17.95 11.17 -1.27
C LYS A 51 18.59 11.78 0.00
N HIS A 52 17.83 12.59 0.75
CA HIS A 52 18.27 13.40 1.88
C HIS A 52 17.22 13.58 2.99
N SER A 53 16.46 12.57 3.42
CA SER A 53 15.94 12.63 4.81
C SER A 53 17.10 12.29 5.74
N PRO A 54 17.70 13.27 6.45
CA PRO A 54 18.79 12.98 7.35
C PRO A 54 18.34 12.14 8.54
N GLU A 55 17.05 12.09 8.91
CA GLU A 55 16.53 11.14 9.90
C GLU A 55 16.48 9.70 9.35
N ARG A 56 15.97 9.51 8.12
CA ARG A 56 15.94 8.19 7.46
C ARG A 56 17.34 7.64 7.27
N TYR A 57 18.24 8.47 6.72
CA TYR A 57 19.65 8.10 6.55
C TYR A 57 20.36 7.91 7.90
N ARG A 58 19.99 8.63 8.97
CA ARG A 58 20.53 8.42 10.33
C ARG A 58 20.08 7.09 10.94
N ARG A 59 18.82 6.67 10.75
CA ARG A 59 18.32 5.34 11.14
C ARG A 59 18.98 4.23 10.31
N ASP A 60 19.15 4.45 9.01
CA ASP A 60 19.81 3.51 8.09
C ASP A 60 21.34 3.51 8.24
N ARG A 61 21.95 4.51 8.90
CA ARG A 61 23.42 4.63 9.04
C ARG A 61 24.03 3.52 9.87
N TRP A 62 23.27 2.91 10.78
CA TRP A 62 23.77 1.80 11.60
C TRP A 62 23.94 0.50 10.79
N LEU A 63 23.17 0.33 9.70
CA LEU A 63 23.22 -0.83 8.78
C LEU A 63 24.44 -0.86 7.83
N TYR A 64 25.25 0.21 7.78
CA TYR A 64 26.31 0.36 6.78
C TYR A 64 27.67 0.80 7.35
N SER A 65 27.86 0.72 8.67
CA SER A 65 29.18 0.91 9.28
C SER A 65 29.94 -0.41 9.36
N GLY A 66 30.52 -0.83 8.24
CA GLY A 66 31.61 -1.81 8.17
C GLY A 66 32.75 -1.26 7.30
N SER A 67 33.94 -1.10 7.88
CA SER A 67 35.16 -0.62 7.22
C SER A 67 35.48 -1.38 5.91
N PRO A 68 36.20 -0.77 4.94
CA PRO A 68 36.49 -1.39 3.65
C PRO A 68 37.42 -2.60 3.81
N CYS A 69 36.90 -3.81 3.66
CA CYS A 69 37.71 -5.03 3.52
C CYS A 69 38.20 -5.17 2.06
N GLN A 70 39.51 -5.28 1.89
CA GLN A 70 40.17 -5.62 0.63
C GLN A 70 39.81 -7.04 0.16
N PRO A 71 39.83 -7.32 -1.16
CA PRO A 71 39.48 -8.64 -1.69
C PRO A 71 40.64 -9.65 -1.53
N PRO A 72 40.37 -10.94 -1.20
CA PRO A 72 41.36 -12.00 -1.31
C PRO A 72 41.31 -12.72 -2.67
N LEU A 73 42.48 -13.23 -3.08
CA LEU A 73 42.76 -14.04 -4.28
C LEU A 73 42.30 -15.51 -4.13
N PRO A 74 42.20 -16.31 -5.21
CA PRO A 74 41.60 -17.65 -5.17
C PRO A 74 42.63 -18.80 -5.12
N SER A 75 42.26 -19.93 -4.50
CA SER A 75 42.86 -21.25 -4.80
C SER A 75 41.99 -22.48 -4.41
N SER A 76 41.60 -23.22 -5.45
CA SER A 76 41.61 -24.69 -5.66
C SER A 76 41.00 -25.72 -4.68
N SER A 77 39.96 -26.41 -5.20
CA SER A 77 39.74 -27.87 -5.38
C SER A 77 39.65 -28.87 -4.20
N GLY A 78 38.55 -29.65 -4.19
CA GLY A 78 38.52 -31.07 -3.77
C GLY A 78 37.16 -31.62 -3.25
N SER A 79 36.49 -32.46 -4.07
CA SER A 79 35.75 -33.73 -3.77
C SER A 79 35.03 -33.94 -2.42
N ALA A 80 33.86 -34.57 -2.25
CA ALA A 80 32.80 -35.13 -3.10
C ALA A 80 31.61 -35.55 -2.18
N ALA A 81 30.40 -35.47 -2.75
CA ALA A 81 29.11 -36.06 -2.41
C ALA A 81 28.96 -36.99 -1.17
N ALA A 82 28.25 -36.50 -0.13
CA ALA A 82 27.35 -37.28 0.75
C ALA A 82 26.42 -36.44 1.68
N ALA A 83 26.20 -35.14 1.42
CA ALA A 83 25.54 -34.21 2.39
C ALA A 83 24.41 -33.32 1.78
N ALA A 84 23.73 -33.79 0.73
CA ALA A 84 22.95 -32.94 -0.17
C ALA A 84 21.68 -32.25 0.40
N ALA A 85 21.20 -32.62 1.59
CA ALA A 85 20.04 -31.97 2.23
C ALA A 85 20.44 -30.90 3.26
N ASP A 86 21.48 -31.16 4.06
CA ASP A 86 22.04 -30.18 5.02
C ASP A 86 22.85 -29.09 4.32
N ASP A 87 23.46 -29.40 3.16
CA ASP A 87 24.27 -28.43 2.40
C ASP A 87 23.43 -27.29 1.79
N LEU A 88 22.17 -27.54 1.42
CA LEU A 88 21.33 -26.48 0.85
C LEU A 88 20.86 -25.49 1.93
N ASP A 89 20.60 -25.99 3.14
CA ASP A 89 20.16 -25.20 4.29
C ASP A 89 21.35 -24.43 4.92
N SER A 90 22.55 -25.01 4.91
CA SER A 90 23.79 -24.32 5.29
C SER A 90 24.21 -23.26 4.27
N LEU A 91 24.16 -23.56 2.96
CA LEU A 91 24.47 -22.61 1.89
C LEU A 91 23.45 -21.45 1.83
N ARG A 92 22.15 -21.70 2.05
CA ARG A 92 21.12 -20.63 2.14
C ARG A 92 21.35 -19.73 3.35
N ARG A 93 21.67 -20.32 4.52
CA ARG A 93 22.01 -19.55 5.73
C ARG A 93 23.26 -18.70 5.52
N ASP A 94 24.26 -19.23 4.83
CA ASP A 94 25.52 -18.52 4.59
C ASP A 94 25.37 -17.38 3.57
N ASP A 95 24.54 -17.53 2.53
CA ASP A 95 24.39 -16.49 1.49
C ASP A 95 23.58 -15.27 2.00
N ILE A 96 22.56 -15.49 2.84
CA ILE A 96 21.84 -14.42 3.53
C ILE A 96 22.71 -13.79 4.64
N ALA A 97 23.53 -14.61 5.32
CA ALA A 97 24.42 -14.17 6.39
C ALA A 97 25.65 -13.40 5.89
N LEU A 98 26.09 -13.61 4.64
CA LEU A 98 27.22 -12.88 4.04
C LEU A 98 26.86 -11.43 3.69
N GLN A 99 25.59 -11.12 3.45
CA GLN A 99 25.19 -9.80 2.97
C GLN A 99 24.94 -8.77 4.09
N LEU A 100 24.66 -9.19 5.34
CA LEU A 100 24.43 -8.29 6.48
C LEU A 100 24.81 -8.96 7.83
N PRO A 101 26.03 -8.73 8.36
CA PRO A 101 26.51 -9.31 9.62
C PRO A 101 25.59 -9.06 10.83
N GLU A 102 24.85 -7.96 10.80
CA GLU A 102 23.91 -7.55 11.84
C GLU A 102 22.66 -8.42 11.91
N LEU A 103 22.15 -8.89 10.77
CA LEU A 103 21.03 -9.85 10.72
C LEU A 103 21.44 -11.22 11.27
N LYS A 104 22.68 -11.64 11.02
CA LYS A 104 23.24 -12.87 11.59
C LYS A 104 23.29 -12.79 13.12
N ASN A 105 23.77 -11.66 13.66
CA ASN A 105 23.79 -11.43 15.10
C ASN A 105 22.38 -11.42 15.69
N LEU A 106 21.40 -10.81 15.01
CA LEU A 106 20.01 -10.81 15.45
C LEU A 106 19.40 -12.21 15.46
N LEU A 107 19.59 -12.99 14.39
CA LEU A 107 19.15 -14.39 14.32
C LEU A 107 19.75 -15.22 15.45
N ARG A 108 21.05 -15.05 15.73
CA ARG A 108 21.72 -15.74 16.83
C ARG A 108 21.10 -15.37 18.18
N VAL A 109 20.94 -14.08 18.47
CA VAL A 109 20.34 -13.61 19.73
C VAL A 109 18.91 -14.15 19.91
N LEU A 110 18.12 -14.20 18.84
CA LEU A 110 16.75 -14.73 18.87
C LEU A 110 16.75 -16.24 19.13
N LYS A 111 17.64 -17.00 18.48
CA LYS A 111 17.83 -18.44 18.75
C LYS A 111 18.26 -18.69 20.20
N ASP A 112 19.26 -17.96 20.70
CA ASP A 112 19.74 -18.08 22.08
C ASP A 112 18.66 -17.72 23.11
N LYS A 113 17.80 -16.73 22.81
CA LYS A 113 16.66 -16.34 23.66
C LYS A 113 15.60 -17.44 23.68
N ARG A 114 15.34 -18.07 22.54
CA ARG A 114 14.39 -19.18 22.41
C ARG A 114 14.89 -20.43 23.14
N GLU A 115 16.13 -20.83 22.94
CA GLU A 115 16.71 -22.01 23.60
C GLU A 115 16.63 -21.90 25.13
N ARG A 116 16.86 -20.70 25.67
CA ARG A 116 16.68 -20.42 27.12
C ARG A 116 15.22 -20.43 27.58
N ALA A 117 14.29 -19.98 26.73
CA ALA A 117 12.87 -19.93 27.07
C ALA A 117 12.18 -21.31 27.00
N CYS A 118 12.63 -22.17 26.09
CA CYS A 118 11.98 -23.45 25.80
C CYS A 118 12.47 -24.61 26.67
N GLY A 119 13.51 -24.43 27.49
CA GLY A 119 13.88 -25.38 28.55
C GLY A 119 14.15 -26.82 28.10
N GLY A 120 14.43 -27.06 26.81
CA GLY A 120 14.63 -28.40 26.23
C GLY A 120 13.42 -29.00 25.48
N GLU A 121 12.25 -28.35 25.48
CA GLU A 121 11.10 -28.74 24.64
C GLU A 121 11.14 -28.03 23.27
N GLN A 122 10.63 -28.70 22.23
CA GLN A 122 10.48 -28.11 20.89
C GLN A 122 9.40 -27.03 20.90
N CYS A 123 9.79 -25.77 21.12
CA CYS A 123 8.91 -24.64 20.85
C CYS A 123 8.53 -24.60 19.36
N GLY A 124 7.28 -24.28 19.06
CA GLY A 124 6.82 -24.08 17.68
C GLY A 124 7.51 -22.90 16.97
N PRO A 125 7.34 -22.77 15.66
CA PRO A 125 7.85 -21.62 14.91
C PRO A 125 7.23 -20.30 15.41
N GLY A 126 7.91 -19.20 15.10
CA GLY A 126 7.44 -17.85 15.34
C GLY A 126 6.26 -17.48 14.43
N ASN A 127 5.68 -16.31 14.68
CA ASN A 127 4.50 -15.84 13.95
C ASN A 127 4.92 -14.93 12.79
N VAL A 128 4.39 -15.17 11.59
CA VAL A 128 4.55 -14.24 10.46
C VAL A 128 3.26 -13.49 10.19
N TYR A 129 3.34 -12.17 10.15
CA TYR A 129 2.21 -11.30 9.84
C TYR A 129 2.45 -10.56 8.52
N LEU A 130 1.54 -10.71 7.55
CA LEU A 130 1.48 -9.84 6.37
C LEU A 130 0.51 -8.70 6.67
N VAL A 131 0.99 -7.47 6.78
CA VAL A 131 0.21 -6.36 7.32
C VAL A 131 0.06 -5.26 6.28
N GLY A 132 -1.20 -4.94 5.96
CA GLY A 132 -1.56 -3.80 5.14
C GLY A 132 -1.41 -2.50 5.91
N THR A 133 -0.66 -1.56 5.34
CA THR A 133 -0.37 -0.26 5.95
C THR A 133 -1.32 0.85 5.52
N GLY A 134 -2.21 0.56 4.57
CA GLY A 134 -3.04 1.61 3.96
C GLY A 134 -2.31 2.36 2.83
N PRO A 135 -2.96 3.32 2.18
CA PRO A 135 -2.39 4.06 1.05
C PRO A 135 -1.34 5.11 1.41
N GLY A 136 -1.19 5.48 2.68
CA GLY A 136 -0.18 6.44 3.12
C GLY A 136 -0.49 7.07 4.47
N ASP A 137 -1.72 7.56 4.66
CA ASP A 137 -2.18 8.15 5.93
C ASP A 137 -2.11 7.11 7.08
N PRO A 138 -1.32 7.39 8.15
CA PRO A 138 -1.23 6.52 9.32
C PRO A 138 -2.55 6.27 10.03
N GLU A 139 -3.52 7.20 9.95
CA GLU A 139 -4.84 7.02 10.56
C GLU A 139 -5.68 5.97 9.84
N LEU A 140 -5.28 5.57 8.62
CA LEU A 140 -5.91 4.47 7.87
C LEU A 140 -5.37 3.09 8.26
N LEU A 141 -4.42 3.02 9.20
CA LEU A 141 -4.01 1.75 9.80
C LEU A 141 -5.16 1.11 10.57
N THR A 142 -5.30 -0.20 10.44
CA THR A 142 -6.25 -0.93 11.27
C THR A 142 -5.73 -1.07 12.71
N LEU A 143 -6.63 -1.14 13.68
CA LEU A 143 -6.26 -1.36 15.08
C LEU A 143 -5.46 -2.66 15.28
N LYS A 144 -5.72 -3.68 14.46
CA LYS A 144 -4.96 -4.95 14.47
C LYS A 144 -3.54 -4.74 13.94
N ALA A 145 -3.36 -3.96 12.88
CA ALA A 145 -2.05 -3.62 12.34
C ALA A 145 -1.20 -2.90 13.39
N VAL A 146 -1.72 -1.83 14.02
CA VAL A 146 -1.00 -1.08 15.06
C VAL A 146 -0.55 -1.98 16.21
N ARG A 147 -1.42 -2.90 16.67
CA ARG A 147 -1.10 -3.82 17.76
C ARG A 147 0.04 -4.77 17.41
N VAL A 148 0.01 -5.34 16.20
CA VAL A 148 1.03 -6.28 15.73
C VAL A 148 2.36 -5.58 15.45
N ILE A 149 2.33 -4.38 14.85
CA ILE A 149 3.52 -3.57 14.59
C ILE A 149 4.29 -3.27 15.89
N LYS A 150 3.58 -2.95 16.97
CA LYS A 150 4.20 -2.66 18.27
C LYS A 150 4.86 -3.86 18.95
N GLY A 151 4.41 -5.08 18.63
CA GLY A 151 4.91 -6.33 19.22
C GLY A 151 5.89 -7.11 18.34
N ALA A 152 6.35 -6.52 17.22
CA ALA A 152 7.25 -7.20 16.29
C ALA A 152 8.67 -7.33 16.86
N ASP A 153 9.32 -8.47 16.63
CA ASP A 153 10.77 -8.61 16.85
C ASP A 153 11.54 -8.08 15.61
N LEU A 154 11.01 -8.39 14.43
CA LEU A 154 11.55 -7.96 13.13
C LEU A 154 10.43 -7.47 12.23
N LEU A 155 10.68 -6.34 11.56
CA LEU A 155 9.74 -5.72 10.64
C LEU A 155 10.40 -5.53 9.26
N LEU A 156 9.85 -6.19 8.24
CA LEU A 156 10.25 -6.06 6.84
C LEU A 156 9.33 -5.09 6.12
N TYR A 157 9.86 -4.01 5.54
CA TYR A 157 9.07 -2.99 4.86
C TYR A 157 9.64 -2.64 3.48
N ASP A 158 8.77 -2.15 2.60
CA ASP A 158 9.15 -1.69 1.26
C ASP A 158 8.90 -0.18 1.08
N ARG A 159 9.13 0.29 -0.14
CA ARG A 159 9.10 1.72 -0.49
C ARG A 159 7.75 2.40 -0.22
N LEU A 160 6.64 1.66 -0.26
CA LEU A 160 5.29 2.25 -0.16
C LEU A 160 4.85 2.50 1.28
N VAL A 161 5.61 2.04 2.28
CA VAL A 161 5.34 2.28 3.69
C VAL A 161 5.84 3.68 4.07
N SER A 162 4.98 4.49 4.67
CA SER A 162 5.32 5.85 5.10
C SER A 162 6.18 5.86 6.38
N ASN A 163 6.98 6.91 6.57
CA ASN A 163 7.83 7.06 7.76
C ASN A 163 6.98 7.14 9.04
N ASP A 164 5.84 7.82 8.98
CA ASP A 164 4.92 7.98 10.10
C ASP A 164 4.40 6.62 10.62
N VAL A 165 4.22 5.63 9.72
CA VAL A 165 3.89 4.24 10.13
C VAL A 165 5.07 3.57 10.84
N LEU A 166 6.31 3.82 10.37
CA LEU A 166 7.52 3.29 10.98
C LEU A 166 7.81 3.91 12.36
N GLU A 167 7.29 5.10 12.65
CA GLU A 167 7.38 5.72 13.98
C GLU A 167 6.51 5.04 15.04
N LEU A 168 5.50 4.27 14.62
CA LEU A 168 4.64 3.49 15.53
C LEU A 168 5.29 2.19 16.01
N VAL A 169 6.44 1.83 15.43
CA VAL A 169 7.15 0.58 15.71
C VAL A 169 7.74 0.61 17.12
N GLY A 170 7.68 -0.53 17.81
CA GLY A 170 8.26 -0.68 19.15
C GLY A 170 9.78 -0.42 19.14
N PRO A 171 10.35 0.14 20.22
CA PRO A 171 11.77 0.51 20.28
C PRO A 171 12.72 -0.69 20.16
N ASP A 172 12.24 -1.89 20.52
CA ASP A 172 13.03 -3.13 20.48
C ASP A 172 12.98 -3.83 19.13
N ALA A 173 12.01 -3.49 18.28
CA ALA A 173 11.84 -4.11 16.98
C ALA A 173 12.98 -3.71 16.02
N ARG A 174 13.43 -4.64 15.19
CA ARG A 174 14.41 -4.36 14.14
C ARG A 174 13.70 -4.06 12.83
N LEU A 175 14.18 -3.04 12.11
CA LEU A 175 13.63 -2.63 10.83
C LEU A 175 14.52 -3.12 9.70
N LEU A 176 13.96 -3.79 8.71
CA LEU A 176 14.66 -4.26 7.52
C LEU A 176 13.96 -3.76 6.26
N TYR A 177 14.65 -2.91 5.49
CA TYR A 177 14.17 -2.47 4.19
C TYR A 177 14.40 -3.56 3.12
N VAL A 178 13.34 -3.90 2.37
CA VAL A 178 13.36 -4.91 1.31
C VAL A 178 12.88 -4.39 -0.04
N GLY A 179 12.69 -3.06 -0.17
CA GLY A 179 12.18 -2.44 -1.40
C GLY A 179 13.21 -2.31 -2.53
N LYS A 180 12.69 -2.17 -3.75
CA LYS A 180 13.47 -1.83 -4.96
C LYS A 180 13.82 -0.34 -4.96
N THR A 181 15.08 0.00 -4.65
CA THR A 181 15.61 1.35 -4.83
C THR A 181 16.64 1.35 -5.96
N ALA A 182 16.51 2.25 -6.92
CA ALA A 182 17.49 2.42 -7.99
C ALA A 182 18.87 2.76 -7.38
N GLY A 183 19.89 1.95 -7.68
CA GLY A 183 21.26 2.11 -7.16
C GLY A 183 21.59 1.31 -5.90
N TYR A 184 20.65 0.52 -5.37
CA TYR A 184 20.89 -0.44 -4.28
C TYR A 184 20.57 -1.85 -4.74
N HIS A 185 21.24 -2.86 -4.16
CA HIS A 185 20.92 -4.27 -4.38
C HIS A 185 19.46 -4.52 -3.95
N SER A 186 18.57 -4.56 -4.94
CA SER A 186 17.17 -4.95 -4.73
C SER A 186 17.14 -6.39 -4.32
N ARG A 187 16.46 -6.70 -3.21
CA ARG A 187 16.19 -8.09 -2.88
C ARG A 187 15.25 -8.73 -3.88
N THR A 188 15.52 -9.97 -4.23
CA THR A 188 14.59 -10.81 -4.99
C THR A 188 13.42 -11.23 -4.09
N GLN A 189 12.34 -11.74 -4.67
CA GLN A 189 11.22 -12.17 -3.82
C GLN A 189 11.56 -13.45 -3.08
N GLU A 190 12.36 -14.29 -3.72
CA GLU A 190 12.93 -15.49 -3.18
C GLU A 190 13.80 -15.17 -1.96
N GLU A 191 14.61 -14.11 -1.99
CA GLU A 191 15.34 -13.64 -0.81
C GLU A 191 14.44 -13.14 0.32
N ILE A 192 13.33 -12.45 -0.01
CA ILE A 192 12.35 -12.00 0.99
C ILE A 192 11.66 -13.20 1.64
N HIS A 193 11.30 -14.20 0.84
CA HIS A 193 10.71 -15.46 1.30
C HIS A 193 11.63 -16.17 2.29
N GLU A 194 12.90 -16.34 1.93
CA GLU A 194 13.91 -16.97 2.78
C GLU A 194 14.17 -16.17 4.06
N LEU A 195 14.18 -14.83 4.00
CA LEU A 195 14.28 -14.00 5.20
C LEU A 195 13.09 -14.22 6.15
N LEU A 196 11.86 -14.22 5.63
CA LEU A 196 10.67 -14.47 6.45
C LEU A 196 10.73 -15.85 7.10
N LEU A 197 11.14 -16.88 6.35
CA LEU A 197 11.29 -18.25 6.83
C LEU A 197 12.33 -18.34 7.94
N ASN A 198 13.56 -17.88 7.71
CA ASN A 198 14.65 -18.00 8.66
C ASN A 198 14.34 -17.36 10.03
N PHE A 199 13.69 -16.19 10.03
CA PHE A 199 13.31 -15.52 11.27
C PHE A 199 12.12 -16.18 11.96
N ALA A 200 11.14 -16.68 11.20
CA ALA A 200 10.04 -17.47 11.75
C ALA A 200 10.57 -18.77 12.38
N GLU A 201 11.47 -19.48 11.72
CA GLU A 201 12.14 -20.67 12.24
C GLU A 201 13.02 -20.39 13.46
N ALA A 202 13.51 -19.15 13.62
CA ALA A 202 14.18 -18.71 14.84
C ALA A 202 13.21 -18.43 16.00
N GLY A 203 11.90 -18.48 15.77
CA GLY A 203 10.86 -18.22 16.77
C GLY A 203 10.48 -16.74 16.89
N ALA A 204 10.89 -15.91 15.94
CA ALA A 204 10.63 -14.48 15.96
C ALA A 204 9.19 -14.15 15.56
N THR A 205 8.66 -13.07 16.11
CA THR A 205 7.47 -12.41 15.57
C THR A 205 7.89 -11.49 14.42
N VAL A 206 7.64 -11.94 13.19
CA VAL A 206 8.03 -11.24 11.96
C VAL A 206 6.83 -10.52 11.36
N VAL A 207 6.99 -9.23 11.08
CA VAL A 207 5.95 -8.40 10.47
C VAL A 207 6.42 -7.92 9.09
N ARG A 208 5.76 -8.37 8.03
CA ARG A 208 5.94 -7.87 6.66
C ARG A 208 4.93 -6.75 6.40
N LEU A 209 5.39 -5.50 6.46
CA LEU A 209 4.60 -4.34 6.07
C LEU A 209 4.50 -4.22 4.55
N LYS A 210 3.29 -4.02 4.07
CA LYS A 210 2.98 -3.86 2.65
C LYS A 210 2.10 -2.63 2.45
N GLY A 211 2.42 -1.81 1.46
CA GLY A 211 1.59 -0.65 1.09
C GLY A 211 0.19 -1.08 0.65
N GLY A 212 -0.84 -0.36 1.10
CA GLY A 212 -2.24 -0.68 0.81
C GLY A 212 -2.70 -1.96 1.53
N ASP A 213 -3.22 -2.91 0.76
CA ASP A 213 -3.64 -4.22 1.24
C ASP A 213 -2.69 -5.33 0.75
N PRO A 214 -2.29 -6.30 1.60
CA PRO A 214 -1.35 -7.36 1.23
C PRO A 214 -1.77 -8.20 0.02
N LEU A 215 -3.08 -8.38 -0.17
CA LEU A 215 -3.66 -9.30 -1.15
C LEU A 215 -4.20 -8.59 -2.40
N VAL A 216 -4.14 -7.25 -2.47
CA VAL A 216 -4.51 -6.47 -3.66
C VAL A 216 -3.24 -6.01 -4.39
N PHE A 217 -2.83 -6.76 -5.42
CA PHE A 217 -1.60 -6.51 -6.21
C PHE A 217 -0.30 -6.38 -5.39
N GLY A 218 -0.31 -6.79 -4.12
CA GLY A 218 0.84 -6.72 -3.21
C GLY A 218 1.74 -7.95 -3.21
N ARG A 219 1.38 -9.02 -3.94
CA ARG A 219 2.07 -10.33 -3.93
C ARG A 219 2.09 -11.04 -2.57
N GLY A 220 1.24 -10.63 -1.62
CA GLY A 220 1.14 -11.29 -0.31
C GLY A 220 0.69 -12.75 -0.40
N GLY A 221 -0.05 -13.12 -1.45
CA GLY A 221 -0.40 -14.52 -1.71
C GLY A 221 0.80 -15.42 -2.01
N GLU A 222 1.82 -14.90 -2.71
CA GLU A 222 3.05 -15.66 -3.01
C GLU A 222 3.89 -15.88 -1.74
N GLU A 223 4.05 -14.82 -0.93
CA GLU A 223 4.75 -14.88 0.36
C GLU A 223 4.05 -15.86 1.32
N MET A 224 2.71 -15.83 1.35
CA MET A 224 1.89 -16.71 2.17
C MET A 224 2.00 -18.18 1.74
N ASP A 225 1.84 -18.46 0.44
CA ASP A 225 1.90 -19.82 -0.11
C ASP A 225 3.27 -20.47 0.16
N PHE A 226 4.36 -19.73 -0.09
CA PHE A 226 5.71 -20.20 0.21
C PHE A 226 5.87 -20.60 1.68
N LEU A 227 5.50 -19.72 2.61
CA LEU A 227 5.68 -19.96 4.05
C LEU A 227 4.79 -21.11 4.56
N GLN A 228 3.56 -21.23 4.04
CA GLN A 228 2.66 -22.33 4.38
C GLN A 228 3.20 -23.68 3.91
N GLN A 229 3.83 -23.74 2.74
CA GLN A 229 4.50 -24.95 2.26
C GLN A 229 5.68 -25.37 3.15
N GLN A 230 6.29 -24.42 3.87
CA GLN A 230 7.34 -24.68 4.86
C GLN A 230 6.78 -24.91 6.29
N GLY A 231 5.46 -25.03 6.46
CA GLY A 231 4.83 -25.25 7.75
C GLY A 231 4.78 -24.04 8.68
N ILE A 232 5.06 -22.83 8.17
CA ILE A 232 4.96 -21.58 8.93
C ILE A 232 3.54 -21.01 8.83
N GLN A 233 2.93 -20.73 9.97
CA GLN A 233 1.62 -20.10 10.01
C GLN A 233 1.75 -18.60 9.69
N VAL A 234 1.05 -18.17 8.63
CA VAL A 234 0.97 -16.78 8.21
C VAL A 234 -0.39 -16.19 8.55
N GLN A 235 -0.39 -15.02 9.20
CA GLN A 235 -1.59 -14.25 9.47
C GLN A 235 -1.62 -12.99 8.60
N VAL A 236 -2.65 -12.87 7.77
CA VAL A 236 -2.88 -11.65 6.99
C VAL A 236 -3.71 -10.66 7.81
N ILE A 237 -3.22 -9.43 7.92
CA ILE A 237 -3.95 -8.30 8.45
C ILE A 237 -4.31 -7.39 7.28
N PRO A 238 -5.60 -7.28 6.94
CA PRO A 238 -6.02 -6.46 5.80
C PRO A 238 -5.70 -4.99 6.05
N GLY A 239 -5.46 -4.28 4.96
CA GLY A 239 -5.26 -2.84 4.96
C GLY A 239 -6.29 -2.14 4.07
N ILE A 240 -6.42 -0.83 4.24
CA ILE A 240 -7.21 -0.04 3.30
C ILE A 240 -6.45 -0.01 1.97
N THR A 241 -7.04 -0.60 0.92
CA THR A 241 -6.41 -0.56 -0.40
C THR A 241 -6.43 0.86 -0.98
N ALA A 242 -5.48 1.19 -1.86
CA ALA A 242 -5.36 2.53 -2.41
C ALA A 242 -6.64 2.99 -3.13
N ALA A 243 -7.30 2.09 -3.84
CA ALA A 243 -8.60 2.37 -4.46
C ALA A 243 -9.61 2.94 -3.47
N SER A 244 -9.76 2.30 -2.30
CA SER A 244 -10.79 2.71 -1.33
C SER A 244 -10.42 3.98 -0.58
N GLY A 245 -9.16 4.11 -0.14
CA GLY A 245 -8.74 5.27 0.65
C GLY A 245 -8.73 6.55 -0.19
N ILE A 246 -8.19 6.48 -1.41
CA ILE A 246 -8.15 7.62 -2.33
C ILE A 246 -9.55 8.03 -2.79
N ALA A 247 -10.39 7.05 -3.14
CA ALA A 247 -11.78 7.29 -3.53
C ALA A 247 -12.55 8.04 -2.44
N ALA A 248 -12.41 7.61 -1.18
CA ALA A 248 -13.06 8.26 -0.04
C ALA A 248 -12.59 9.70 0.17
N GLU A 249 -11.28 9.97 0.07
CA GLU A 249 -10.71 11.30 0.25
C GLU A 249 -11.16 12.29 -0.84
N LEU A 250 -11.26 11.81 -2.09
CA LEU A 250 -11.72 12.63 -3.22
C LEU A 250 -13.25 12.72 -3.32
N GLY A 251 -14.00 12.04 -2.44
CA GLY A 251 -15.45 11.95 -2.56
C GLY A 251 -15.91 11.27 -3.86
N VAL A 252 -15.09 10.40 -4.44
CA VAL A 252 -15.44 9.58 -5.62
C VAL A 252 -15.93 8.23 -5.10
N PRO A 253 -17.23 7.93 -5.06
CA PRO A 253 -17.68 6.61 -4.65
C PRO A 253 -17.27 5.57 -5.70
N LEU A 254 -16.70 4.43 -5.30
CA LEU A 254 -16.30 3.40 -6.26
C LEU A 254 -17.52 2.77 -6.96
N THR A 255 -18.66 2.68 -6.27
CA THR A 255 -19.96 2.30 -6.83
C THR A 255 -20.99 3.36 -6.51
N HIS A 256 -21.96 3.55 -7.40
CA HIS A 256 -23.10 4.41 -7.12
C HIS A 256 -24.31 3.92 -7.92
N ARG A 257 -25.45 3.72 -7.25
CA ARG A 257 -26.66 3.20 -7.89
C ARG A 257 -27.06 4.09 -9.07
N GLY A 258 -27.32 3.48 -10.23
CA GLY A 258 -27.67 4.20 -11.47
C GLY A 258 -26.49 4.86 -12.19
N VAL A 259 -25.27 4.77 -11.64
CA VAL A 259 -24.07 5.38 -12.23
C VAL A 259 -23.00 4.32 -12.50
N ALA A 260 -22.66 3.51 -11.50
CA ALA A 260 -21.76 2.36 -11.63
C ALA A 260 -22.23 1.20 -10.74
N ASN A 261 -22.52 0.05 -11.35
CA ASN A 261 -23.00 -1.15 -10.66
C ASN A 261 -21.87 -2.14 -10.30
N SER A 262 -20.69 -1.93 -10.87
CA SER A 262 -19.52 -2.79 -10.68
C SER A 262 -18.24 -1.96 -10.54
N VAL A 263 -17.22 -2.56 -9.91
CA VAL A 263 -15.87 -1.99 -9.82
C VAL A 263 -14.89 -3.05 -10.25
N ARG A 264 -13.94 -2.66 -11.10
CA ARG A 264 -12.88 -3.54 -11.57
C ARG A 264 -11.51 -2.99 -11.24
N PHE A 265 -10.74 -3.77 -10.49
CA PHE A 265 -9.35 -3.46 -10.19
C PHE A 265 -8.45 -4.11 -11.25
N LEU A 266 -7.61 -3.30 -11.88
CA LEU A 266 -6.70 -3.70 -12.96
C LEU A 266 -5.26 -3.37 -12.57
N THR A 267 -4.32 -4.17 -13.05
CA THR A 267 -2.90 -3.83 -13.05
C THR A 267 -2.50 -3.38 -14.45
N GLY A 268 -1.76 -2.27 -14.55
CA GLY A 268 -1.21 -1.76 -15.79
C GLY A 268 0.10 -2.42 -16.21
N HIS A 269 0.64 -3.35 -15.42
CA HIS A 269 1.84 -4.14 -15.75
C HIS A 269 1.51 -5.63 -15.84
N SER A 270 1.98 -6.29 -16.90
CA SER A 270 1.97 -7.76 -16.98
C SER A 270 3.17 -8.36 -16.27
N ARG A 271 3.03 -9.61 -15.82
CA ARG A 271 4.18 -10.50 -15.58
C ARG A 271 4.86 -10.78 -16.93
N LYS A 272 6.20 -10.90 -16.98
CA LYS A 272 6.88 -11.42 -18.18
C LYS A 272 6.25 -12.77 -18.57
N GLY A 273 5.67 -12.86 -19.78
CA GLY A 273 4.97 -14.05 -20.28
C GLY A 273 3.48 -14.17 -19.93
N GLY A 274 2.90 -13.19 -19.22
CA GLY A 274 1.45 -13.10 -18.99
C GLY A 274 0.73 -12.39 -20.13
N THR A 275 -0.60 -12.49 -20.14
CA THR A 275 -1.45 -11.70 -21.05
C THR A 275 -1.13 -10.22 -20.85
N ASP A 276 -0.98 -9.48 -21.95
CA ASP A 276 -0.83 -8.02 -21.89
C ASP A 276 -1.99 -7.47 -21.03
N PRO A 277 -1.75 -6.65 -19.98
CA PRO A 277 -2.83 -5.99 -19.24
C PRO A 277 -3.77 -5.23 -20.18
N LEU A 278 -3.29 -4.87 -21.37
CA LEU A 278 -4.07 -4.27 -22.43
C LEU A 278 -4.98 -5.24 -23.22
N PHE A 279 -4.84 -6.57 -23.06
CA PHE A 279 -5.79 -7.56 -23.59
C PHE A 279 -7.05 -7.66 -22.72
N VAL A 280 -6.99 -7.13 -21.49
CA VAL A 280 -8.14 -7.06 -20.58
C VAL A 280 -9.10 -5.92 -20.95
N ALA A 281 -8.64 -4.97 -21.77
CA ALA A 281 -9.37 -3.75 -22.11
C ALA A 281 -10.71 -4.02 -22.83
N GLU A 282 -10.78 -5.03 -23.70
CA GLU A 282 -12.00 -5.41 -24.41
C GLU A 282 -13.16 -5.72 -23.44
N ASN A 283 -12.89 -6.51 -22.41
CA ASN A 283 -13.88 -6.85 -21.40
C ASN A 283 -14.01 -5.80 -20.28
N ALA A 284 -13.16 -4.77 -20.27
CA ALA A 284 -13.15 -3.73 -19.25
C ALA A 284 -13.82 -2.43 -19.71
N ALA A 285 -14.06 -2.24 -21.00
CA ALA A 285 -14.70 -1.05 -21.57
C ALA A 285 -16.23 -1.03 -21.32
N ASP A 286 -16.67 -1.19 -20.08
CA ASP A 286 -18.07 -1.10 -19.67
C ASP A 286 -18.38 0.31 -19.12
N PRO A 287 -19.26 1.10 -19.79
CA PRO A 287 -19.65 2.44 -19.34
C PRO A 287 -20.36 2.50 -17.98
N ASP A 288 -20.89 1.38 -17.48
CA ASP A 288 -21.62 1.28 -16.20
C ASP A 288 -20.76 0.65 -15.09
N SER A 289 -19.45 0.58 -15.32
CA SER A 289 -18.46 0.08 -14.37
C SER A 289 -17.42 1.15 -14.03
N THR A 290 -16.92 1.12 -12.80
CA THR A 290 -15.76 1.92 -12.38
C THR A 290 -14.48 1.11 -12.56
N LEU A 291 -13.55 1.60 -13.37
CA LEU A 291 -12.23 1.00 -13.52
C LEU A 291 -11.24 1.68 -12.58
N VAL A 292 -10.50 0.88 -11.82
CA VAL A 292 -9.39 1.36 -11.00
C VAL A 292 -8.10 0.68 -11.44
N VAL A 293 -7.17 1.44 -11.98
CA VAL A 293 -5.93 0.94 -12.57
C VAL A 293 -4.75 1.24 -11.65
N TYR A 294 -4.17 0.17 -11.12
CA TYR A 294 -2.92 0.16 -10.36
C TYR A 294 -1.73 0.05 -11.30
N MET A 295 -0.60 0.68 -10.97
CA MET A 295 0.64 0.57 -11.74
C MET A 295 0.44 0.88 -13.24
N GLY A 296 -0.50 1.76 -13.56
CA GLY A 296 -0.93 2.07 -14.93
C GLY A 296 -0.36 3.34 -15.51
N LEU A 297 0.43 4.11 -14.75
CA LEU A 297 0.88 5.45 -15.17
C LEU A 297 1.57 5.45 -16.54
N SER A 298 2.52 4.54 -16.77
CA SER A 298 3.25 4.45 -18.04
C SER A 298 2.45 3.79 -19.17
N THR A 299 1.46 2.95 -18.84
CA THR A 299 0.67 2.20 -19.83
C THR A 299 -0.67 2.86 -20.15
N LEU A 300 -1.06 3.90 -19.42
CA LEU A 300 -2.30 4.63 -19.59
C LEU A 300 -2.53 5.15 -21.01
N PRO A 301 -1.54 5.74 -21.73
CA PRO A 301 -1.79 6.23 -23.09
C PRO A 301 -2.31 5.13 -24.02
N SER A 302 -1.73 3.92 -23.94
CA SER A 302 -2.18 2.78 -24.73
C SER A 302 -3.51 2.20 -24.21
N LEU A 303 -3.67 2.11 -22.89
CA LEU A 303 -4.89 1.61 -22.27
C LEU A 303 -6.10 2.47 -22.61
N ALA A 304 -5.98 3.80 -22.53
CA ALA A 304 -7.05 4.73 -22.84
C ALA A 304 -7.52 4.60 -24.29
N GLN A 305 -6.58 4.51 -25.25
CA GLN A 305 -6.90 4.29 -26.66
C GLN A 305 -7.65 2.97 -26.88
N LYS A 306 -7.23 1.89 -26.23
CA LYS A 306 -7.91 0.59 -26.33
C LYS A 306 -9.30 0.62 -25.69
N LEU A 307 -9.45 1.20 -24.51
CA LEU A 307 -10.76 1.35 -23.86
C LEU A 307 -11.74 2.13 -24.74
N MET A 308 -11.27 3.23 -25.36
CA MET A 308 -12.08 4.00 -26.30
C MET A 308 -12.45 3.21 -27.55
N HIS A 309 -11.48 2.48 -28.12
CA HIS A 309 -11.71 1.61 -29.27
C HIS A 309 -12.77 0.53 -28.99
N HIS A 310 -12.79 -0.01 -27.78
CA HIS A 310 -13.75 -1.03 -27.35
C HIS A 310 -15.08 -0.47 -26.81
N GLY A 311 -15.34 0.82 -26.99
CA GLY A 311 -16.67 1.41 -26.78
C GLY A 311 -16.82 2.31 -25.55
N LEU A 312 -15.76 2.55 -24.78
CA LEU A 312 -15.82 3.52 -23.69
C LEU A 312 -15.81 4.96 -24.26
N PRO A 313 -16.77 5.84 -23.93
CA PRO A 313 -16.81 7.19 -24.50
C PRO A 313 -15.51 7.97 -24.24
N PRO A 314 -14.97 8.72 -25.23
CA PRO A 314 -13.80 9.56 -25.03
C PRO A 314 -13.95 10.61 -23.92
N SER A 315 -15.19 11.05 -23.68
CA SER A 315 -15.57 11.99 -22.63
C SER A 315 -15.76 11.34 -21.25
N THR A 316 -15.48 10.05 -21.08
CA THR A 316 -15.65 9.36 -19.80
C THR A 316 -14.81 10.05 -18.72
N PRO A 317 -15.42 10.49 -17.60
CA PRO A 317 -14.69 11.14 -16.51
C PRO A 317 -13.61 10.22 -15.92
N ALA A 318 -12.44 10.79 -15.67
CA ALA A 318 -11.33 10.07 -15.09
C ALA A 318 -10.46 10.95 -14.18
N ALA A 319 -9.80 10.30 -13.22
CA ALA A 319 -8.92 10.92 -12.25
C ALA A 319 -7.62 10.13 -12.15
N ALA A 320 -6.50 10.83 -12.06
CA ALA A 320 -5.22 10.26 -11.69
C ALA A 320 -4.72 10.89 -10.38
N VAL A 321 -4.35 10.04 -9.43
CA VAL A 321 -4.00 10.45 -8.08
C VAL A 321 -2.62 9.93 -7.73
N GLU A 322 -1.67 10.84 -7.73
CA GLU A 322 -0.32 10.60 -7.25
C GLU A 322 -0.31 10.73 -5.72
N ARG A 323 0.33 9.78 -5.03
CA ARG A 323 0.52 9.84 -3.55
C ARG A 323 -0.76 10.06 -2.76
N GLY A 324 -1.83 9.36 -3.14
CA GLY A 324 -3.12 9.60 -2.51
C GLY A 324 -3.09 9.32 -1.00
N THR A 325 -3.89 10.07 -0.23
CA THR A 325 -3.91 10.07 1.25
C THR A 325 -2.67 10.64 1.94
N THR A 326 -1.63 11.05 1.21
CA THR A 326 -0.48 11.73 1.84
C THR A 326 -0.59 13.25 1.69
N PRO A 327 0.11 14.03 2.52
CA PRO A 327 0.18 15.48 2.36
C PRO A 327 0.74 15.96 1.01
N GLN A 328 1.39 15.06 0.25
CA GLN A 328 1.96 15.33 -1.09
C GLN A 328 1.06 14.80 -2.22
N GLN A 329 -0.20 14.49 -1.91
CA GLN A 329 -1.20 14.08 -2.88
C GLN A 329 -1.34 15.12 -4.00
N ARG A 330 -1.33 14.64 -5.23
CA ARG A 330 -1.62 15.44 -6.42
C ARG A 330 -2.66 14.74 -7.25
N VAL A 331 -3.63 15.50 -7.75
CA VAL A 331 -4.80 14.97 -8.46
C VAL A 331 -4.91 15.67 -9.80
N VAL A 332 -5.14 14.88 -10.84
CA VAL A 332 -5.47 15.35 -12.19
C VAL A 332 -6.82 14.78 -12.56
N PHE A 333 -7.78 15.66 -12.84
CA PHE A 333 -9.08 15.30 -13.40
C PHE A 333 -9.13 15.63 -14.89
N ALA A 334 -9.67 14.71 -15.68
CA ALA A 334 -9.83 14.88 -17.12
C ALA A 334 -10.94 13.99 -17.67
N GLU A 335 -11.28 14.20 -18.92
CA GLU A 335 -11.91 13.15 -19.73
C GLU A 335 -10.85 12.10 -20.13
N LEU A 336 -11.28 10.87 -20.38
CA LEU A 336 -10.41 9.74 -20.71
C LEU A 336 -9.44 10.05 -21.86
N LYS A 337 -9.92 10.73 -22.90
CA LYS A 337 -9.13 11.09 -24.08
C LYS A 337 -7.96 12.03 -23.78
N ASP A 338 -8.10 12.89 -22.76
CA ASP A 338 -7.13 13.94 -22.43
C ASP A 338 -6.27 13.59 -21.21
N LEU A 339 -6.63 12.53 -20.47
CA LEU A 339 -6.03 12.25 -19.17
C LEU A 339 -4.52 12.02 -19.24
N ALA A 340 -4.06 11.26 -20.24
CA ALA A 340 -2.63 10.97 -20.41
C ALA A 340 -1.78 12.23 -20.66
N ASP A 341 -2.32 13.16 -21.46
CA ASP A 341 -1.64 14.41 -21.79
C ASP A 341 -1.60 15.34 -20.58
N LYS A 342 -2.70 15.46 -19.84
CA LYS A 342 -2.74 16.26 -18.60
C LYS A 342 -1.80 15.72 -17.52
N ILE A 343 -1.72 14.40 -17.36
CA ILE A 343 -0.78 13.75 -16.44
C ILE A 343 0.66 14.11 -16.81
N SER A 344 0.99 14.09 -18.10
CA SER A 344 2.32 14.40 -18.60
C SER A 344 2.66 15.88 -18.42
N ALA A 345 1.71 16.78 -18.71
CA ALA A 345 1.86 18.22 -18.47
C ALA A 345 2.11 18.54 -16.99
N GLU A 346 1.41 17.85 -16.09
CA GLU A 346 1.59 17.96 -14.64
C GLU A 346 2.78 17.15 -14.10
N ASN A 347 3.47 16.36 -14.93
CA ASN A 347 4.61 15.54 -14.52
C ASN A 347 4.31 14.67 -13.29
N LEU A 348 3.15 14.01 -13.23
CA LEU A 348 2.88 13.06 -12.13
C LEU A 348 3.88 11.90 -12.20
N VAL A 349 4.34 11.42 -11.04
CA VAL A 349 5.19 10.24 -10.93
C VAL A 349 4.56 9.17 -10.06
N SER A 350 5.05 7.93 -10.19
CA SER A 350 4.56 6.82 -9.38
C SER A 350 4.90 6.98 -7.88
N PRO A 351 4.05 6.45 -6.98
CA PRO A 351 2.82 5.71 -7.20
C PRO A 351 1.64 6.63 -7.57
N THR A 352 0.96 6.28 -8.66
CA THR A 352 -0.25 6.94 -9.15
C THR A 352 -1.35 5.90 -9.35
N LEU A 353 -2.52 6.16 -8.78
CA LEU A 353 -3.74 5.39 -9.02
C LEU A 353 -4.59 6.10 -10.06
N ILE A 354 -5.17 5.37 -11.01
CA ILE A 354 -6.08 5.94 -12.02
C ILE A 354 -7.48 5.38 -11.78
N ILE A 355 -8.48 6.24 -11.75
CA ILE A 355 -9.90 5.89 -11.62
C ILE A 355 -10.61 6.41 -12.87
N ILE A 356 -11.32 5.55 -13.59
CA ILE A 356 -12.04 5.88 -14.82
C ILE A 356 -13.49 5.43 -14.66
N GLY A 357 -14.45 6.32 -14.92
CA GLY A 357 -15.87 6.01 -14.87
C GLY A 357 -16.71 7.22 -14.47
N LYS A 358 -18.02 7.13 -14.73
CA LYS A 358 -18.99 8.21 -14.45
C LYS A 358 -18.98 8.68 -13.00
N VAL A 359 -18.61 7.81 -12.05
CA VAL A 359 -18.51 8.16 -10.62
C VAL A 359 -17.50 9.26 -10.31
N VAL A 360 -16.49 9.47 -11.18
CA VAL A 360 -15.51 10.54 -10.98
C VAL A 360 -16.18 11.92 -11.06
N ALA A 361 -17.22 12.08 -11.88
CA ALA A 361 -18.00 13.32 -11.96
C ALA A 361 -18.81 13.63 -10.70
N LEU A 362 -18.98 12.66 -9.78
CA LEU A 362 -19.63 12.88 -8.48
C LEU A 362 -18.67 13.50 -7.46
N SER A 363 -17.37 13.56 -7.76
CA SER A 363 -16.40 14.22 -6.88
C SER A 363 -16.73 15.72 -6.79
N PRO A 364 -16.71 16.31 -5.58
CA PRO A 364 -16.82 17.76 -5.43
C PRO A 364 -15.62 18.52 -6.03
N PHE A 365 -14.55 17.81 -6.39
CA PHE A 365 -13.33 18.38 -6.98
C PHE A 365 -13.29 18.24 -8.51
N TYR A 366 -14.27 17.56 -9.13
CA TYR A 366 -14.34 17.42 -10.58
C TYR A 366 -14.97 18.67 -11.20
N SER A 367 -14.16 19.46 -11.91
CA SER A 367 -14.60 20.70 -12.53
C SER A 367 -15.19 20.46 -13.93
N HIS A 368 -16.47 20.09 -14.01
CA HIS A 368 -17.34 20.32 -15.17
C HIS A 368 -18.72 20.72 -14.63
N SER A 369 -19.31 21.78 -15.20
CA SER A 369 -20.52 22.49 -14.76
C SER A 369 -21.52 21.65 -13.94
N PHE A 370 -21.91 22.14 -12.76
CA PHE A 370 -22.89 21.53 -11.84
C PHE A 370 -24.18 21.02 -12.51
N GLU A 371 -24.50 21.46 -13.72
CA GLU A 371 -25.63 20.96 -14.51
C GLU A 371 -25.52 19.49 -14.94
N ASP A 372 -24.33 18.94 -15.20
CA ASP A 372 -24.20 17.57 -15.73
C ASP A 372 -24.16 16.50 -14.63
N ALA A 373 -23.68 16.84 -13.43
CA ALA A 373 -23.76 15.96 -12.27
C ALA A 373 -25.21 15.72 -11.83
N SER A 374 -26.05 16.77 -11.85
CA SER A 374 -27.50 16.64 -11.61
C SER A 374 -28.17 15.79 -12.70
N LYS A 375 -27.85 16.00 -13.98
CA LYS A 375 -28.40 15.18 -15.09
C LYS A 375 -28.01 13.71 -15.00
N LEU A 376 -26.80 13.37 -14.53
CA LEU A 376 -26.38 11.97 -14.33
C LEU A 376 -27.16 11.25 -13.21
N VAL A 377 -27.62 11.99 -12.21
CA VAL A 377 -28.43 11.46 -11.10
C VAL A 377 -29.94 11.48 -11.44
N GLU A 378 -30.38 12.44 -12.26
CA GLU A 378 -31.78 12.67 -12.62
C GLU A 378 -32.23 12.03 -13.94
N ALA A 379 -31.32 11.59 -14.82
CA ALA A 379 -31.66 10.87 -16.04
C ALA A 379 -32.27 9.49 -15.72
N LYS A 380 -33.59 9.52 -15.50
CA LYS A 380 -34.52 8.41 -15.43
C LYS A 380 -35.77 8.75 -16.20
#